data_AF-A0A2S4KPW1-F1
#
_entry.id   AF-A0A2S4KPW1-F1
#
_cell.length_a   1.000
_cell.length_b   1.000
_cell.length_c   1.000
_cell.angle_alpha   90.00
_cell.angle_beta   90.00
_cell.angle_gamma   90.00
#
_symmetry.space_group_name_H-M   'P 1'
#
loop_
_entity.id
_entity.type
_entity.pdbx_description
1 polymer ?
#
loop_
_entity_poly.entity_id
_entity_poly.type
_entity_poly.pdbx_seq_one_letter_code
_entity_poly.pdbx_strand_id
1 'polypeptide(L)'
;MRLWNNAQCYHGFWQAALLVGTSDMAAGDRCRCTPHSRSVVEQRTVSSCNVSTTGMPDGAWDSHLHVLDPVRYPPLPGAAYRPGVHTVWDNAIFEHSIGCEHVVMVQPSIYGTDNTLLMESLRAYGSERARGVVVLDVANTTLAQLEQWDAIGVRGARINLQSRNISEPIEKLKETLKQHADAVRPFGWVLQLYARMDVIASLEPFIPTLGVRVVFDHFGDPDMPKPSGNPQNLDPYTIVGFGALVRLLQQGETWVKISGAYRLSKLPGPDYRDMDPVARELFRVAPSRLTEAF
;
A
#
# COMPACT_ATOMS: atom_id res chain seq x y z
N MET A 1 12.42 -18.03 -3.93
CA MET A 1 11.08 -17.46 -3.67
C MET A 1 11.04 -16.09 -4.34
N ARG A 2 10.33 -15.95 -5.47
CA ARG A 2 10.27 -14.70 -6.26
C ARG A 2 9.08 -13.89 -5.73
N LEU A 3 9.33 -12.76 -5.07
CA LEU A 3 8.30 -11.96 -4.39
C LEU A 3 7.64 -10.88 -5.27
N TRP A 4 8.07 -10.69 -6.53
CA TRP A 4 7.71 -9.50 -7.32
C TRP A 4 7.51 -9.74 -8.82
N ASN A 5 7.10 -10.95 -9.22
CA ASN A 5 6.85 -11.23 -10.64
C ASN A 5 5.38 -11.58 -10.86
N ASN A 6 4.58 -10.56 -11.19
CA ASN A 6 3.51 -10.59 -12.19
C ASN A 6 2.83 -9.21 -12.29
N ALA A 7 3.29 -8.39 -13.23
CA ALA A 7 2.55 -7.31 -13.92
C ALA A 7 3.56 -6.50 -14.75
N GLN A 8 4.14 -7.14 -15.78
CA GLN A 8 4.86 -6.43 -16.83
C GLN A 8 3.95 -6.34 -18.04
N CYS A 9 3.18 -5.25 -18.10
CA CYS A 9 2.83 -4.51 -19.32
C CYS A 9 2.06 -3.25 -18.87
N TYR A 10 2.29 -2.13 -19.56
CA TYR A 10 1.82 -0.76 -19.30
C TYR A 10 2.71 0.10 -18.40
N HIS A 11 3.58 0.87 -19.05
CA HIS A 11 4.19 2.07 -18.49
C HIS A 11 3.08 3.05 -18.05
N GLY A 12 2.81 3.10 -16.75
CA GLY A 12 1.87 4.05 -16.14
C GLY A 12 1.18 3.46 -14.92
N PHE A 13 1.78 3.68 -13.75
CA PHE A 13 1.17 3.59 -12.41
C PHE A 13 0.15 2.48 -12.17
N TRP A 14 0.60 1.23 -11.98
CA TRP A 14 -0.09 0.21 -11.18
C TRP A 14 0.94 -0.76 -10.62
N GLN A 15 1.13 -0.80 -9.30
CA GLN A 15 1.66 -2.00 -8.62
C GLN A 15 1.02 -2.09 -7.22
N ALA A 16 0.06 -3.00 -7.13
CA ALA A 16 -0.63 -3.42 -5.94
C ALA A 16 0.36 -4.02 -4.92
N ALA A 17 -0.06 -3.97 -3.66
CA ALA A 17 0.73 -4.26 -2.49
C ALA A 17 0.04 -5.32 -1.65
N LEU A 18 0.40 -6.59 -1.80
CA LEU A 18 -0.41 -7.67 -1.24
C LEU A 18 0.41 -8.79 -0.59
N LEU A 19 -0.02 -9.12 0.62
CA LEU A 19 0.49 -10.14 1.53
C LEU A 19 -0.23 -11.47 1.37
N VAL A 20 0.50 -12.58 1.49
CA VAL A 20 -0.04 -13.93 1.66
C VAL A 20 0.40 -14.48 3.02
N GLY A 21 -0.55 -14.86 3.86
CA GLY A 21 -0.30 -15.61 5.09
C GLY A 21 0.10 -17.07 4.78
N THR A 22 1.11 -17.58 5.48
CA THR A 22 1.67 -18.92 5.28
C THR A 22 0.77 -20.02 5.87
N SER A 23 0.53 -21.09 5.12
CA SER A 23 0.15 -22.41 5.66
C SER A 23 1.24 -23.44 5.32
N ASP A 24 1.65 -24.22 6.33
CA ASP A 24 2.62 -25.31 6.26
C ASP A 24 2.14 -26.47 5.38
N MET A 25 3.05 -27.17 4.67
CA MET A 25 3.00 -28.64 4.48
C MET A 25 4.35 -29.24 4.05
N ALA A 26 4.51 -30.50 4.47
CA ALA A 26 5.74 -31.26 4.68
C ALA A 26 6.31 -32.01 3.45
N ALA A 27 7.50 -32.58 3.67
CA ALA A 27 8.39 -33.27 2.73
C ALA A 27 7.95 -34.69 2.29
N GLY A 28 8.47 -35.13 1.13
CA GLY A 28 8.78 -36.55 0.90
C GLY A 28 8.58 -37.11 -0.52
N ASP A 29 9.71 -37.40 -1.19
CA ASP A 29 10.09 -38.72 -1.74
C ASP A 29 10.50 -38.88 -3.24
N ARG A 30 11.83 -38.99 -3.40
CA ARG A 30 12.67 -40.00 -4.09
C ARG A 30 12.28 -40.59 -5.46
N CYS A 31 13.13 -40.27 -6.44
CA CYS A 31 13.31 -40.94 -7.73
C CYS A 31 13.90 -42.38 -7.63
N ARG A 32 13.53 -43.24 -8.58
CA ARG A 32 14.31 -44.41 -9.03
C ARG A 32 14.23 -44.54 -10.55
N CYS A 33 15.39 -44.81 -11.17
CA CYS A 33 15.55 -45.08 -12.60
C CYS A 33 16.15 -46.48 -12.80
N THR A 34 15.71 -47.21 -13.83
CA THR A 34 16.52 -48.20 -14.58
C THR A 34 15.96 -48.39 -16.02
N PRO A 35 16.78 -48.87 -16.98
CA PRO A 35 16.76 -48.37 -18.36
C PRO A 35 16.30 -49.41 -19.41
N HIS A 36 15.86 -48.95 -20.59
CA HIS A 36 16.15 -49.61 -21.88
C HIS A 36 16.04 -48.63 -23.06
N SER A 37 16.78 -48.98 -24.11
CA SER A 37 17.30 -48.16 -25.20
C SER A 37 16.31 -47.75 -26.30
N ARG A 38 16.52 -46.55 -26.87
CA ARG A 38 16.75 -46.28 -28.31
C ARG A 38 16.83 -44.76 -28.54
N SER A 39 17.77 -44.36 -29.39
CA SER A 39 18.11 -42.98 -29.74
C SER A 39 16.95 -42.24 -30.39
N VAL A 40 16.48 -41.17 -29.74
CA VAL A 40 15.64 -40.12 -30.32
C VAL A 40 16.27 -38.78 -29.93
N VAL A 41 16.33 -37.88 -30.91
CA VAL A 41 16.81 -36.50 -30.80
C VAL A 41 16.26 -35.87 -29.52
N GLU A 42 17.17 -35.47 -28.61
CA GLU A 42 16.84 -34.87 -27.33
C GLU A 42 16.32 -33.44 -27.56
N GLN A 43 15.04 -33.31 -27.89
CA GLN A 43 14.31 -32.10 -27.56
C GLN A 43 14.26 -32.06 -26.04
N ARG A 44 15.13 -31.26 -25.42
CA ARG A 44 14.92 -30.81 -24.05
C ARG A 44 13.59 -30.05 -24.03
N THR A 45 12.50 -30.78 -23.78
CA THR A 45 11.30 -30.22 -23.17
C THR A 45 11.78 -29.60 -21.88
N VAL A 46 11.94 -28.28 -21.91
CA VAL A 46 11.99 -27.47 -20.70
C VAL A 46 10.73 -27.87 -19.95
N SER A 47 10.91 -28.60 -18.84
CA SER A 47 9.84 -28.92 -17.91
C SER A 47 9.08 -27.63 -17.70
N SER A 48 7.85 -27.60 -18.18
CA SER A 48 6.95 -26.49 -17.95
C SER A 48 6.86 -26.38 -16.43
N CYS A 49 7.57 -25.41 -15.87
CA CYS A 49 7.19 -24.88 -14.58
C CYS A 49 5.77 -24.37 -14.79
N ASN A 50 4.80 -25.20 -14.44
CA ASN A 50 3.46 -24.77 -14.10
C ASN A 50 3.63 -23.80 -12.93
N VAL A 51 3.92 -22.54 -13.25
CA VAL A 51 3.54 -21.43 -12.39
C VAL A 51 2.03 -21.49 -12.45
N SER A 52 1.41 -22.10 -11.45
CA SER A 52 -0.02 -21.93 -11.28
C SER A 52 -0.26 -20.43 -11.22
N THR A 53 -0.92 -19.90 -12.24
CA THR A 53 -1.59 -18.60 -12.16
C THR A 53 -2.77 -18.76 -11.20
N THR A 54 -2.48 -19.08 -9.95
CA THR A 54 -3.43 -18.89 -8.87
C THR A 54 -3.57 -17.39 -8.76
N GLY A 55 -4.73 -16.87 -9.15
CA GLY A 55 -5.09 -15.48 -8.86
C GLY A 55 -4.96 -15.18 -7.37
N MET A 56 -5.21 -13.93 -6.99
CA MET A 56 -5.24 -13.57 -5.59
C MET A 56 -6.21 -14.48 -4.80
N PRO A 57 -5.95 -14.74 -3.51
CA PRO A 57 -6.90 -15.49 -2.68
C PRO A 57 -8.27 -14.82 -2.67
N ASP A 58 -9.32 -15.62 -2.59
CA ASP A 58 -10.70 -15.12 -2.45
C ASP A 58 -10.79 -14.08 -1.32
N GLY A 59 -11.47 -12.97 -1.59
CA GLY A 59 -11.57 -11.87 -0.63
C GLY A 59 -10.35 -10.98 -0.51
N ALA A 60 -9.35 -11.05 -1.41
CA ALA A 60 -8.23 -10.13 -1.42
C ALA A 60 -8.63 -8.67 -1.67
N TRP A 61 -7.84 -7.76 -1.08
CA TRP A 61 -8.01 -6.31 -1.15
C TRP A 61 -6.76 -5.61 -1.72
N ASP A 62 -6.89 -4.88 -2.84
CA ASP A 62 -5.89 -3.86 -3.17
C ASP A 62 -6.11 -2.65 -2.26
N SER A 63 -5.28 -2.55 -1.22
CA SER A 63 -5.42 -1.54 -0.19
C SER A 63 -4.93 -0.14 -0.58
N HIS A 64 -4.41 0.10 -1.79
CA HIS A 64 -3.98 1.46 -2.18
C HIS A 64 -3.96 1.70 -3.69
N LEU A 65 -4.99 2.39 -4.18
CA LEU A 65 -5.01 2.90 -5.54
C LEU A 65 -5.57 4.32 -5.67
N HIS A 66 -5.41 4.92 -6.85
CA HIS A 66 -5.95 6.23 -7.19
C HIS A 66 -6.77 6.14 -8.47
N VAL A 67 -7.94 6.78 -8.48
CA VAL A 67 -8.71 7.04 -9.71
C VAL A 67 -8.37 8.45 -10.19
N LEU A 68 -8.08 8.59 -11.48
CA LEU A 68 -7.57 9.81 -12.10
C LEU A 68 -8.37 10.12 -13.37
N ASP A 69 -9.03 11.26 -13.40
CA ASP A 69 -9.71 11.77 -14.59
C ASP A 69 -9.44 13.27 -14.70
N PRO A 70 -8.23 13.67 -15.15
CA PRO A 70 -7.85 15.08 -15.29
C PRO A 70 -8.67 15.84 -16.34
N VAL A 71 -9.47 15.15 -17.15
CA VAL A 71 -10.33 15.76 -18.18
C VAL A 71 -11.62 16.27 -17.55
N ARG A 72 -12.28 15.45 -16.72
CA ARG A 72 -13.51 15.83 -16.01
C ARG A 72 -13.24 16.59 -14.70
N TYR A 73 -12.13 16.29 -14.04
CA TYR A 73 -11.72 16.88 -12.76
C TYR A 73 -10.32 17.47 -12.92
N PRO A 74 -10.19 18.76 -13.27
CA PRO A 74 -8.89 19.40 -13.44
C PRO A 74 -8.05 19.32 -12.15
N PRO A 75 -6.77 18.92 -12.22
CA PRO A 75 -5.86 19.00 -11.07
C PRO A 75 -5.74 20.42 -10.51
N LEU A 76 -5.44 20.53 -9.23
CA LEU A 76 -5.20 21.81 -8.57
C LEU A 76 -4.08 22.61 -9.25
N PRO A 77 -4.16 23.96 -9.23
CA PRO A 77 -3.02 24.80 -9.56
C PRO A 77 -1.79 24.42 -8.73
N GLY A 78 -0.66 24.18 -9.40
CA GLY A 78 0.59 23.77 -8.72
C GLY A 78 0.64 22.29 -8.33
N ALA A 79 -0.25 21.44 -8.83
CA ALA A 79 -0.15 19.98 -8.66
C ALA A 79 1.24 19.48 -9.06
N ALA A 80 1.78 18.55 -8.26
CA ALA A 80 3.15 18.04 -8.41
C ALA A 80 3.43 17.35 -9.76
N TYR A 81 2.38 16.93 -10.47
CA TYR A 81 2.46 16.31 -11.79
C TYR A 81 1.12 16.42 -12.52
N ARG A 82 1.13 16.13 -13.83
CA ARG A 82 -0.07 16.00 -14.66
C ARG A 82 -0.31 14.52 -14.97
N PRO A 83 -1.35 13.87 -14.40
CA PRO A 83 -1.61 12.46 -14.66
C PRO A 83 -2.19 12.24 -16.06
N GLY A 84 -2.10 11.00 -16.56
CA GLY A 84 -3.01 10.49 -17.59
C GLY A 84 -4.38 10.16 -17.00
N VAL A 85 -5.32 9.73 -17.85
CA VAL A 85 -6.62 9.21 -17.40
C VAL A 85 -6.45 7.76 -16.98
N HIS A 86 -6.91 7.44 -15.77
CA HIS A 86 -6.98 6.10 -15.18
C HIS A 86 -8.29 5.99 -14.40
N THR A 87 -9.32 5.49 -15.06
CA THR A 87 -10.68 5.47 -14.55
C THR A 87 -10.93 4.30 -13.59
N VAL A 88 -12.06 4.36 -12.89
CA VAL A 88 -12.56 3.24 -12.08
C VAL A 88 -12.77 1.96 -12.90
N TRP A 89 -13.06 2.07 -14.20
CA TRP A 89 -13.25 0.94 -15.11
C TRP A 89 -11.92 0.29 -15.49
N ASP A 90 -10.90 1.10 -15.76
CA ASP A 90 -9.54 0.61 -16.01
C ASP A 90 -9.04 -0.19 -14.81
N ASN A 91 -9.31 0.32 -13.60
CA ASN A 91 -9.01 -0.38 -12.37
C ASN A 91 -9.80 -1.70 -12.25
N ALA A 92 -11.11 -1.69 -12.45
CA ALA A 92 -11.93 -2.91 -12.35
C ALA A 92 -11.45 -4.02 -13.31
N ILE A 93 -11.02 -3.67 -14.52
CA ILE A 93 -10.45 -4.62 -15.48
C ILE A 93 -9.14 -5.19 -14.97
N PHE A 94 -8.24 -4.32 -14.46
CA PHE A 94 -6.95 -4.76 -13.92
C PHE A 94 -7.13 -5.68 -12.71
N GLU A 95 -7.91 -5.28 -11.70
CA GLU A 95 -8.13 -6.04 -10.47
C GLU A 95 -8.75 -7.41 -10.77
N HIS A 96 -9.74 -7.46 -11.66
CA HIS A 96 -10.33 -8.71 -12.10
C HIS A 96 -9.31 -9.63 -12.79
N SER A 97 -8.40 -9.06 -13.59
CA SER A 97 -7.37 -9.84 -14.30
C SER A 97 -6.38 -10.54 -13.38
N ILE A 98 -6.20 -10.03 -12.15
CA ILE A 98 -5.34 -10.63 -11.13
C ILE A 98 -6.12 -11.39 -10.05
N GLY A 99 -7.46 -11.43 -10.13
CA GLY A 99 -8.34 -12.08 -9.15
C GLY A 99 -8.52 -11.30 -7.85
N CYS A 100 -8.24 -9.99 -7.85
CA CYS A 100 -8.50 -9.12 -6.71
C CYS A 100 -9.92 -8.55 -6.80
N GLU A 101 -10.72 -8.77 -5.76
CA GLU A 101 -12.16 -8.45 -5.81
C GLU A 101 -12.51 -7.14 -5.08
N HIS A 102 -11.64 -6.70 -4.16
CA HIS A 102 -11.90 -5.57 -3.29
C HIS A 102 -10.80 -4.52 -3.41
N VAL A 103 -11.17 -3.26 -3.22
CA VAL A 103 -10.25 -2.13 -3.41
C VAL A 103 -10.42 -1.03 -2.38
N VAL A 104 -9.32 -0.36 -2.06
CA VAL A 104 -9.30 0.91 -1.32
C VAL A 104 -8.83 2.03 -2.22
N MET A 105 -9.78 2.89 -2.57
CA MET A 105 -9.54 4.08 -3.37
C MET A 105 -9.11 5.22 -2.45
N VAL A 106 -7.90 5.71 -2.67
CA VAL A 106 -7.29 6.78 -1.87
C VAL A 106 -7.31 8.07 -2.66
N GLN A 107 -7.76 9.17 -2.05
CA GLN A 107 -7.73 10.50 -2.66
C GLN A 107 -6.28 10.92 -2.97
N PRO A 108 -5.94 11.20 -4.24
CA PRO A 108 -4.60 11.66 -4.61
C PRO A 108 -4.44 13.16 -4.32
N SER A 109 -3.22 13.58 -3.99
CA SER A 109 -2.93 14.97 -3.60
C SER A 109 -3.19 16.00 -4.71
N ILE A 110 -3.22 15.58 -5.97
CA ILE A 110 -3.45 16.47 -7.12
C ILE A 110 -4.87 17.07 -7.15
N TYR A 111 -5.84 16.46 -6.48
CA TYR A 111 -7.21 16.94 -6.36
C TYR A 111 -7.47 17.61 -5.00
N GLY A 112 -6.50 17.61 -4.09
CA GLY A 112 -6.64 18.16 -2.75
C GLY A 112 -7.84 17.58 -2.00
N THR A 113 -8.69 18.47 -1.49
CA THR A 113 -9.88 18.15 -0.70
C THR A 113 -11.15 17.98 -1.55
N ASP A 114 -11.06 18.13 -2.87
CA ASP A 114 -12.17 17.79 -3.77
C ASP A 114 -12.23 16.27 -3.96
N ASN A 115 -13.01 15.61 -3.10
CA ASN A 115 -13.22 14.17 -3.12
C ASN A 115 -14.33 13.74 -4.11
N THR A 116 -14.81 14.61 -5.00
CA THR A 116 -15.98 14.32 -5.86
C THR A 116 -15.77 13.10 -6.75
N LEU A 117 -14.61 13.01 -7.44
CA LEU A 117 -14.28 11.84 -8.28
C LEU A 117 -14.19 10.55 -7.45
N LEU A 118 -13.66 10.62 -6.23
CA LEU A 118 -13.62 9.49 -5.31
C LEU A 118 -15.04 9.03 -4.94
N MET A 119 -15.94 9.97 -4.61
CA MET A 119 -17.33 9.64 -4.27
C MET A 119 -18.08 9.00 -5.44
N GLU A 120 -17.89 9.48 -6.67
CA GLU A 120 -18.46 8.85 -7.86
C GLU A 120 -17.91 7.44 -8.08
N SER A 121 -16.61 7.26 -7.89
CA SER A 121 -15.95 5.96 -8.07
C SER A 121 -16.44 4.93 -7.05
N LEU A 122 -16.61 5.33 -5.78
CA LEU A 122 -17.16 4.44 -4.74
C LEU A 122 -18.60 4.03 -5.03
N ARG A 123 -19.45 4.97 -5.49
CA ARG A 123 -20.83 4.65 -5.90
C ARG A 123 -20.87 3.68 -7.08
N ALA A 124 -19.96 3.83 -8.04
CA ALA A 124 -19.89 2.94 -9.20
C ALA A 124 -19.41 1.53 -8.83
N TYR A 125 -18.50 1.40 -7.86
CA TYR A 125 -17.96 0.10 -7.44
C TYR A 125 -18.90 -0.66 -6.49
N GLY A 126 -19.57 0.08 -5.60
CA GLY A 126 -20.43 -0.43 -4.53
C GLY A 126 -19.67 -0.66 -3.22
N SER A 127 -20.34 -0.40 -2.10
CA SER A 127 -19.78 -0.51 -0.75
C SER A 127 -19.50 -1.94 -0.28
N GLU A 128 -19.81 -2.96 -1.07
CA GLU A 128 -19.39 -4.34 -0.78
C GLU A 128 -17.94 -4.58 -1.21
N ARG A 129 -17.51 -3.93 -2.30
CA ARG A 129 -16.22 -4.18 -2.95
C ARG A 129 -15.23 -3.03 -2.86
N ALA A 130 -15.67 -1.84 -2.44
CA ALA A 130 -14.78 -0.69 -2.34
C ALA A 130 -14.86 0.01 -0.98
N ARG A 131 -13.71 0.55 -0.55
CA ARG A 131 -13.61 1.53 0.52
C ARG A 131 -12.90 2.79 0.04
N GLY A 132 -13.23 3.90 0.66
CA GLY A 132 -12.64 5.20 0.36
C GLY A 132 -11.73 5.71 1.48
N VAL A 133 -10.65 6.39 1.10
CA VAL A 133 -9.86 7.23 1.99
C VAL A 133 -9.84 8.65 1.44
N VAL A 134 -10.52 9.57 2.11
CA VAL A 134 -10.69 10.97 1.68
C VAL A 134 -9.54 11.86 2.15
N VAL A 135 -9.36 13.03 1.55
CA VAL A 135 -8.59 14.13 2.17
C VAL A 135 -9.58 15.13 2.76
N LEU A 136 -9.45 15.41 4.06
CA LEU A 136 -10.34 16.31 4.79
C LEU A 136 -9.82 17.75 4.76
N ASP A 137 -10.76 18.68 4.63
CA ASP A 137 -10.59 20.03 5.17
C ASP A 137 -11.33 20.08 6.51
N VAL A 138 -10.64 19.87 7.62
CA VAL A 138 -11.28 19.75 8.94
C VAL A 138 -12.03 21.01 9.34
N ALA A 139 -11.64 22.18 8.82
CA ALA A 139 -12.32 23.44 9.12
C ALA A 139 -13.67 23.58 8.39
N ASN A 140 -13.80 23.00 7.21
CA ASN A 140 -14.95 23.21 6.31
C ASN A 140 -15.81 21.96 6.08
N THR A 141 -15.32 20.77 6.44
CA THR A 141 -16.06 19.51 6.30
C THR A 141 -17.08 19.38 7.42
N THR A 142 -18.36 19.37 7.06
CA THR A 142 -19.48 19.25 8.00
C THR A 142 -19.73 17.81 8.44
N LEU A 143 -20.38 17.62 9.59
CA LEU A 143 -20.80 16.29 10.06
C LEU A 143 -21.67 15.56 9.04
N ALA A 144 -22.62 16.26 8.42
CA ALA A 144 -23.52 15.67 7.40
C ALA A 144 -22.75 15.17 6.17
N GLN A 145 -21.67 15.84 5.77
CA GLN A 145 -20.79 15.36 4.70
C GLN A 145 -20.03 14.09 5.12
N LEU A 146 -19.54 14.03 6.35
CA LEU A 146 -18.87 12.84 6.88
C LEU A 146 -19.84 11.64 6.94
N GLU A 147 -21.07 11.84 7.41
CA GLU A 147 -22.13 10.82 7.43
C GLU A 147 -22.45 10.33 6.01
N GLN A 148 -22.54 11.24 5.04
CA GLN A 148 -22.76 10.89 3.64
C GLN A 148 -21.60 10.06 3.08
N TRP A 149 -20.36 10.44 3.38
CA TRP A 149 -19.17 9.71 2.95
C TRP A 149 -19.07 8.33 3.59
N ASP A 150 -19.42 8.22 4.88
CA ASP A 150 -19.46 6.94 5.59
C ASP A 150 -20.46 5.97 4.96
N ALA A 151 -21.67 6.47 4.65
CA ALA A 151 -22.72 5.69 4.00
C ALA A 151 -22.33 5.17 2.61
N ILE A 152 -21.42 5.86 1.90
CA ILE A 152 -20.92 5.47 0.58
C ILE A 152 -19.71 4.51 0.67
N GLY A 153 -19.15 4.31 1.87
CA GLY A 153 -18.06 3.36 2.12
C GLY A 153 -16.70 4.00 2.41
N VAL A 154 -16.64 5.29 2.71
CA VAL A 154 -15.39 5.90 3.23
C VAL A 154 -15.10 5.34 4.61
N ARG A 155 -13.84 4.95 4.86
CA ARG A 155 -13.39 4.41 6.15
C ARG A 155 -12.07 5.01 6.62
N GLY A 156 -11.59 6.07 5.98
CA GLY A 156 -10.37 6.72 6.40
C GLY A 156 -10.22 8.13 5.89
N ALA A 157 -9.34 8.88 6.56
CA ALA A 157 -8.85 10.16 6.10
C ALA A 157 -7.34 10.10 5.89
N ARG A 158 -6.85 10.74 4.84
CA ARG A 158 -5.44 10.78 4.47
C ARG A 158 -4.81 12.13 4.81
N ILE A 159 -3.63 12.05 5.40
CA ILE A 159 -2.72 13.19 5.54
C ILE A 159 -1.41 12.86 4.83
N ASN A 160 -1.11 13.63 3.78
CA ASN A 160 0.14 13.52 3.03
C ASN A 160 1.12 14.60 3.50
N LEU A 161 2.14 14.17 4.24
CA LEU A 161 3.21 15.02 4.76
C LEU A 161 4.38 15.12 3.78
N GLN A 162 4.59 14.08 2.98
CA GLN A 162 5.74 13.99 2.07
C GLN A 162 5.63 14.92 0.87
N SER A 163 4.46 15.02 0.24
CA SER A 163 4.25 15.91 -0.90
C SER A 163 4.24 17.40 -0.54
N ARG A 164 4.22 17.74 0.76
CA ARG A 164 4.15 19.12 1.25
C ARG A 164 5.51 19.67 1.71
N ASN A 165 6.61 18.91 1.58
CA ASN A 165 7.95 19.29 2.07
C ASN A 165 7.88 19.88 3.49
N ILE A 166 7.20 19.17 4.40
CA ILE A 166 6.92 19.68 5.73
C ILE A 166 8.24 19.87 6.50
N SER A 167 8.66 21.13 6.58
CA SER A 167 9.52 21.65 7.64
C SER A 167 8.69 22.25 8.78
N GLU A 168 7.37 21.95 8.83
CA GLU A 168 6.55 22.48 9.91
C GLU A 168 7.04 21.93 11.25
N PRO A 169 7.02 22.76 12.30
CA PRO A 169 7.35 22.30 13.64
C PRO A 169 6.51 21.08 14.02
N ILE A 170 7.14 20.09 14.66
CA ILE A 170 6.49 18.83 15.05
C ILE A 170 5.19 19.05 15.85
N GLU A 171 5.11 20.11 16.66
CA GLU A 171 3.91 20.45 17.44
C GLU A 171 2.71 20.85 16.57
N LYS A 172 2.95 21.58 15.46
CA LYS A 172 1.89 21.93 14.51
C LYS A 172 1.38 20.68 13.78
N LEU A 173 2.30 19.75 13.48
CA LEU A 173 1.92 18.46 12.92
C LEU A 173 1.05 17.66 13.90
N LYS A 174 1.43 17.58 15.17
CA LYS A 174 0.63 16.91 16.21
C LYS A 174 -0.76 17.51 16.34
N GLU A 175 -0.88 18.84 16.31
CA GLU A 175 -2.18 19.53 16.32
C GLU A 175 -3.03 19.13 15.11
N THR A 176 -2.45 19.14 13.91
CA THR A 176 -3.12 18.72 12.67
C THR A 176 -3.61 17.28 12.77
N LEU A 177 -2.75 16.36 13.22
CA LEU A 177 -3.11 14.94 13.41
C LEU A 177 -4.24 14.78 14.42
N LYS A 178 -4.20 15.53 15.54
CA LYS A 178 -5.26 15.50 16.56
C LYS A 178 -6.59 15.96 15.99
N GLN A 179 -6.62 17.07 15.26
CA GLN A 179 -7.84 17.60 14.63
C GLN A 179 -8.47 16.59 13.67
N HIS A 180 -7.66 15.92 12.84
CA HIS A 180 -8.15 14.89 11.94
C HIS A 180 -8.62 13.65 12.69
N ALA A 181 -7.88 13.19 13.71
CA ALA A 181 -8.29 12.07 14.55
C ALA A 181 -9.62 12.36 15.24
N ASP A 182 -9.81 13.56 15.79
CA ASP A 182 -11.06 13.98 16.42
C ASP A 182 -12.24 13.97 15.44
N ALA A 183 -12.02 14.42 14.19
CA ALA A 183 -13.07 14.42 13.16
C ALA A 183 -13.52 13.01 12.73
N VAL A 184 -12.58 12.05 12.67
CA VAL A 184 -12.84 10.71 12.12
C VAL A 184 -13.19 9.67 13.18
N ARG A 185 -12.84 9.91 14.45
CA ARG A 185 -13.08 8.99 15.57
C ARG A 185 -14.54 8.54 15.72
N PRO A 186 -15.57 9.42 15.60
CA PRO A 186 -16.97 9.01 15.73
C PRO A 186 -17.41 7.94 14.72
N PHE A 187 -16.71 7.84 13.59
CA PHE A 187 -17.02 6.91 12.50
C PHE A 187 -16.16 5.63 12.54
N GLY A 188 -15.22 5.51 13.48
CA GLY A 188 -14.28 4.39 13.54
C GLY A 188 -13.29 4.33 12.35
N TRP A 189 -13.18 5.43 11.60
CA TRP A 189 -12.29 5.56 10.46
C TRP A 189 -10.82 5.55 10.86
N VAL A 190 -9.96 5.10 9.96
CA VAL A 190 -8.51 5.11 10.15
C VAL A 190 -7.92 6.45 9.73
N LEU A 191 -6.79 6.80 10.33
CA LEU A 191 -5.95 7.90 9.85
C LEU A 191 -4.80 7.33 9.01
N GLN A 192 -4.84 7.57 7.70
CA GLN A 192 -3.80 7.15 6.77
C GLN A 192 -2.74 8.25 6.62
N LEU A 193 -1.47 7.94 6.91
CA LEU A 193 -0.37 8.89 6.91
C LEU A 193 0.66 8.51 5.85
N TYR A 194 0.96 9.44 4.94
CA TYR A 194 2.15 9.35 4.11
C TYR A 194 3.22 10.29 4.67
N ALA A 195 4.17 9.71 5.40
CA ALA A 195 5.20 10.40 6.16
C ALA A 195 6.53 9.67 6.05
N ARG A 196 7.65 10.42 6.00
CA ARG A 196 9.01 9.87 6.06
C ARG A 196 9.22 9.14 7.39
N MET A 197 10.04 8.08 7.35
CA MET A 197 10.28 7.24 8.52
C MET A 197 10.91 7.98 9.71
N ASP A 198 11.71 9.02 9.46
CA ASP A 198 12.27 9.88 10.52
C ASP A 198 11.20 10.74 11.22
N VAL A 199 10.18 11.17 10.49
CA VAL A 199 9.00 11.86 11.05
C VAL A 199 8.18 10.88 11.88
N ILE A 200 8.01 9.62 11.43
CA ILE A 200 7.36 8.57 12.22
C ILE A 200 8.06 8.40 13.58
N ALA A 201 9.40 8.36 13.59
CA ALA A 201 10.17 8.28 14.83
C ALA A 201 9.86 9.45 15.79
N SER A 202 9.72 10.65 15.25
CA SER A 202 9.40 11.85 16.04
C SER A 202 7.96 11.85 16.58
N LEU A 203 7.06 11.11 15.92
CA LEU A 203 5.65 10.99 16.30
C LEU A 203 5.35 9.75 17.16
N GLU A 204 6.30 8.83 17.32
CA GLU A 204 6.13 7.56 18.04
C GLU A 204 5.37 7.70 19.38
N PRO A 205 5.77 8.58 20.32
CA PRO A 205 5.06 8.68 21.60
C PRO A 205 3.67 9.30 21.47
N PHE A 206 3.39 9.99 20.37
CA PHE A 206 2.15 10.74 20.16
C PHE A 206 1.08 9.92 19.43
N ILE A 207 1.46 9.07 18.49
CA ILE A 207 0.51 8.27 17.67
C ILE A 207 -0.52 7.51 18.53
N PRO A 208 -0.13 6.81 19.62
CA PRO A 208 -1.10 6.10 20.46
C PRO A 208 -2.12 7.02 21.17
N THR A 209 -1.79 8.30 21.35
CA THR A 209 -2.67 9.26 22.02
C THR A 209 -3.82 9.75 21.15
N LEU A 210 -3.81 9.47 19.84
CA LEU A 210 -4.84 9.92 18.90
C LEU A 210 -6.19 9.20 19.10
N GLY A 211 -6.18 8.01 19.70
CA GLY A 211 -7.39 7.22 19.93
C GLY A 211 -8.11 6.79 18.65
N VAL A 212 -7.35 6.60 17.56
CA VAL A 212 -7.82 6.07 16.28
C VAL A 212 -6.76 5.11 15.71
N ARG A 213 -7.17 4.17 14.86
CA ARG A 213 -6.26 3.31 14.10
C ARG A 213 -5.44 4.17 13.14
N VAL A 214 -4.13 3.92 13.05
CA VAL A 214 -3.23 4.64 12.13
C VAL A 214 -2.65 3.67 11.09
N VAL A 215 -2.59 4.11 9.83
CA VAL A 215 -1.97 3.34 8.74
C VAL A 215 -0.88 4.18 8.08
N PHE A 216 0.36 3.70 8.11
CA PHE A 216 1.45 4.33 7.36
C PHE A 216 1.51 3.81 5.92
N ASP A 217 1.60 4.73 4.95
CA ASP A 217 1.75 4.39 3.54
C ASP A 217 3.18 3.90 3.23
N HIS A 218 3.29 3.05 2.21
CA HIS A 218 4.54 2.70 1.51
C HIS A 218 5.73 2.34 2.43
N PHE A 219 5.64 1.24 3.18
CA PHE A 219 6.68 0.78 4.12
C PHE A 219 7.03 1.79 5.24
N GLY A 220 6.26 2.87 5.38
CA GLY A 220 6.64 4.00 6.24
C GLY A 220 7.69 4.93 5.62
N ASP A 221 7.81 4.95 4.28
CA ASP A 221 8.70 5.81 3.50
C ASP A 221 10.15 5.88 4.04
N PRO A 222 10.86 4.73 4.13
CA PRO A 222 12.25 4.68 4.58
C PRO A 222 13.19 5.41 3.61
N ASP A 223 14.17 6.14 4.16
CA ASP A 223 15.30 6.63 3.37
C ASP A 223 16.30 5.50 3.13
N MET A 224 16.14 4.80 2.02
CA MET A 224 16.96 3.65 1.68
C MET A 224 18.40 4.04 1.33
N PRO A 225 19.43 3.41 1.93
CA PRO A 225 20.80 3.65 1.52
C PRO A 225 21.06 3.10 0.12
N LYS A 226 22.00 3.72 -0.61
CA LYS A 226 22.51 3.12 -1.85
C LYS A 226 23.23 1.80 -1.52
N PRO A 227 22.87 0.66 -2.11
CA PRO A 227 23.54 -0.60 -1.81
C PRO A 227 25.03 -0.55 -2.15
N SER A 228 25.89 -0.89 -1.18
CA SER A 228 27.36 -0.99 -1.33
C SER A 228 27.86 -2.44 -1.42
N GLY A 229 26.95 -3.39 -1.66
CA GLY A 229 27.22 -4.83 -1.70
C GLY A 229 25.95 -5.61 -2.01
N ASN A 230 25.81 -6.83 -1.46
CA ASN A 230 24.55 -7.57 -1.58
C ASN A 230 23.42 -6.80 -0.88
N PRO A 231 22.40 -6.30 -1.61
CA PRO A 231 21.32 -5.50 -1.01
C PRO A 231 20.54 -6.25 0.06
N GLN A 232 20.61 -7.59 0.07
CA GLN A 232 19.94 -8.45 1.04
C GLN A 232 20.59 -8.45 2.43
N ASN A 233 21.80 -7.89 2.55
CA ASN A 233 22.55 -7.84 3.82
C ASN A 233 22.25 -6.56 4.62
N LEU A 234 21.38 -5.67 4.13
CA LEU A 234 20.94 -4.49 4.87
C LEU A 234 20.24 -4.93 6.16
N ASP A 235 20.71 -4.42 7.30
CA ASP A 235 19.96 -4.46 8.55
C ASP A 235 18.95 -3.30 8.57
N PRO A 236 17.63 -3.56 8.49
CA PRO A 236 16.61 -2.51 8.48
C PRO A 236 16.65 -1.61 9.72
N TYR A 237 17.14 -2.11 10.86
CA TYR A 237 17.24 -1.31 12.10
C TYR A 237 18.28 -0.20 12.04
N THR A 238 19.17 -0.21 11.04
CA THR A 238 20.07 0.91 10.75
C THR A 238 19.37 2.09 10.06
N ILE A 239 18.16 1.88 9.51
CA ILE A 239 17.35 2.94 8.91
C ILE A 239 16.72 3.77 10.03
N VAL A 240 16.90 5.09 9.97
CA VAL A 240 16.34 6.01 10.96
C VAL A 240 14.82 5.88 11.03
N GLY A 241 14.33 5.58 12.24
CA GLY A 241 12.90 5.43 12.53
C GLY A 241 12.31 4.04 12.29
N PHE A 242 13.05 3.10 11.70
CA PHE A 242 12.54 1.74 11.49
C PHE A 242 12.14 1.05 12.80
N GLY A 243 13.00 1.15 13.82
CA GLY A 243 12.69 0.61 15.15
C GLY A 243 11.45 1.26 15.80
N ALA A 244 11.19 2.54 15.54
CA ALA A 244 10.00 3.23 16.03
C ALA A 244 8.74 2.71 15.35
N LEU A 245 8.77 2.53 14.02
CA LEU A 245 7.69 1.91 13.26
C LEU A 245 7.39 0.50 13.81
N VAL A 246 8.41 -0.35 14.01
CA VAL A 246 8.22 -1.69 14.58
C VAL A 246 7.53 -1.65 15.94
N ARG A 247 7.94 -0.75 16.84
CA ARG A 247 7.30 -0.61 18.16
C ARG A 247 5.84 -0.15 18.05
N LEU A 248 5.54 0.79 17.16
CA LEU A 248 4.14 1.21 16.90
C LEU A 248 3.27 0.05 16.39
N LEU A 249 3.78 -0.75 15.45
CA LEU A 249 3.07 -1.92 14.94
C LEU A 249 2.79 -2.93 16.06
N GLN A 250 3.77 -3.17 16.94
CA GLN A 250 3.64 -4.09 18.07
C GLN A 250 2.67 -3.61 19.17
N GLN A 251 2.39 -2.31 19.26
CA GLN A 251 1.40 -1.75 20.19
C GLN A 251 -0.05 -2.04 19.77
N GLY A 252 -0.29 -2.46 18.52
CA GLY A 252 -1.54 -3.05 18.09
C GLY A 252 -2.52 -2.14 17.36
N GLU A 253 -2.38 -0.82 17.45
CA GLU A 253 -3.27 0.18 16.80
C GLU A 253 -2.64 0.86 15.57
N THR A 254 -1.50 0.37 15.10
CA THR A 254 -0.81 0.87 13.91
C THR A 254 -0.61 -0.22 12.88
N TRP A 255 -0.79 0.13 11.61
CA TRP A 255 -0.54 -0.71 10.44
C TRP A 255 0.42 0.00 9.48
N VAL A 256 1.01 -0.77 8.56
CA VAL A 256 1.80 -0.23 7.45
C VAL A 256 1.44 -0.94 6.14
N LYS A 257 1.35 -0.18 5.04
CA LYS A 257 1.12 -0.74 3.71
C LYS A 257 2.43 -1.13 3.04
N ILE A 258 2.55 -2.39 2.60
CA ILE A 258 3.72 -2.91 1.87
C ILE A 258 3.60 -2.56 0.37
N SER A 259 3.65 -1.27 0.07
CA SER A 259 3.31 -0.70 -1.24
C SER A 259 4.37 0.27 -1.78
N GLY A 260 4.33 0.55 -3.08
CA GLY A 260 5.13 1.64 -3.66
C GLY A 260 6.65 1.43 -3.60
N ALA A 261 7.14 0.19 -3.61
CA ALA A 261 8.57 -0.12 -3.53
C ALA A 261 9.41 0.63 -4.58
N TYR A 262 8.87 0.82 -5.79
CA TYR A 262 9.49 1.59 -6.87
C TYR A 262 9.78 3.06 -6.54
N ARG A 263 9.14 3.62 -5.50
CA ARG A 263 9.37 4.98 -5.02
C ARG A 263 10.56 5.07 -4.07
N LEU A 264 10.89 3.96 -3.41
CA LEU A 264 11.81 3.87 -2.27
C LEU A 264 13.15 3.26 -2.66
N SER A 265 13.07 2.21 -3.49
CA SER A 265 14.20 1.46 -4.03
C SER A 265 15.22 2.38 -4.69
N LYS A 266 16.50 2.11 -4.42
CA LYS A 266 17.64 2.69 -5.14
C LYS A 266 18.10 1.80 -6.30
N LEU A 267 17.55 0.60 -6.43
CA LEU A 267 17.76 -0.30 -7.56
C LEU A 267 16.70 -0.12 -8.66
N PRO A 268 17.05 -0.38 -9.93
CA PRO A 268 16.08 -0.41 -11.01
C PRO A 268 15.08 -1.57 -10.83
N GLY A 269 13.86 -1.38 -11.33
CA GLY A 269 12.81 -2.39 -11.29
C GLY A 269 13.05 -3.56 -12.26
N PRO A 270 12.18 -4.59 -12.20
CA PRO A 270 10.95 -4.66 -11.42
C PRO A 270 11.11 -5.27 -10.01
N ASP A 271 12.28 -5.84 -9.69
CA ASP A 271 12.40 -6.69 -8.50
C ASP A 271 12.63 -5.92 -7.19
N TYR A 272 13.12 -4.67 -7.25
CA TYR A 272 13.33 -3.78 -6.08
C TYR A 272 13.96 -4.47 -4.86
N ARG A 273 14.98 -5.31 -5.11
CA ARG A 273 15.51 -6.32 -4.14
C ARG A 273 16.18 -5.73 -2.90
N ASP A 274 16.44 -4.44 -2.89
CA ASP A 274 16.92 -3.67 -1.73
C ASP A 274 15.81 -3.38 -0.71
N MET A 275 14.53 -3.49 -1.09
CA MET A 275 13.40 -3.41 -0.16
C MET A 275 13.12 -4.74 0.57
N ASP A 276 13.64 -5.86 0.07
CA ASP A 276 13.38 -7.19 0.65
C ASP A 276 13.71 -7.30 2.15
N PRO A 277 14.85 -6.78 2.67
CA PRO A 277 15.15 -6.86 4.09
C PRO A 277 14.12 -6.13 4.96
N VAL A 278 13.69 -4.93 4.53
CA VAL A 278 12.65 -4.14 5.20
C VAL A 278 11.33 -4.91 5.18
N ALA A 279 10.92 -5.43 4.03
CA ALA A 279 9.70 -6.20 3.89
C ALA A 279 9.72 -7.43 4.82
N ARG A 280 10.73 -8.29 4.70
CA ARG A 280 10.82 -9.54 5.48
C ARG A 280 10.79 -9.28 6.98
N GLU A 281 11.47 -8.22 7.42
CA GLU A 281 11.50 -7.88 8.83
C GLU A 281 10.14 -7.41 9.34
N LEU A 282 9.43 -6.56 8.58
CA LEU A 282 8.06 -6.15 8.91
C LEU A 282 7.12 -7.37 9.00
N PHE A 283 7.22 -8.32 8.06
CA PHE A 283 6.43 -9.56 8.09
C PHE A 283 6.77 -10.42 9.30
N ARG A 284 8.03 -10.46 9.70
CA ARG A 284 8.49 -11.24 10.85
C ARG A 284 7.97 -10.67 12.16
N VAL A 285 8.00 -9.34 12.34
CA VAL A 285 7.72 -8.69 13.63
C VAL A 285 6.26 -8.31 13.83
N ALA A 286 5.50 -8.12 12.75
CA ALA A 286 4.12 -7.65 12.82
C ALA A 286 3.24 -8.18 11.68
N PRO A 287 3.16 -9.51 11.44
CA PRO A 287 2.47 -10.09 10.28
C PRO A 287 0.98 -9.73 10.20
N SER A 288 0.31 -9.50 11.34
CA SER A 288 -1.11 -9.10 11.41
C SER A 288 -1.34 -7.59 11.35
N ARG A 289 -0.30 -6.81 11.02
CA ARG A 289 -0.34 -5.34 10.90
C ARG A 289 0.15 -4.84 9.55
N LEU A 290 0.24 -5.75 8.57
CA LEU A 290 0.57 -5.44 7.19
C LEU A 290 -0.70 -5.64 6.35
N THR A 291 -1.43 -4.54 6.06
CA THR A 291 -2.72 -4.44 5.31
C THR A 291 -3.85 -5.38 5.78
N GLU A 292 -5.07 -5.00 6.18
CA GLU A 292 -5.80 -3.73 6.33
C GLU A 292 -6.18 -3.43 7.80
N ALA A 293 -6.65 -2.21 8.03
CA ALA A 293 -7.17 -1.70 9.30
C ALA A 293 -8.64 -1.25 9.19
N PHE A 294 -9.40 -1.67 8.16
CA PHE A 294 -10.76 -1.18 7.90
C PHE A 294 -11.82 -2.11 8.49
#